data_AF-A0A2K8PGF2-F1
#
_entry.id   AF-A0A2K8PGF2-F1
#
_cell.length_a   1.000
_cell.length_b   1.000
_cell.length_c   1.000
_cell.angle_alpha   90.00
_cell.angle_beta   90.00
_cell.angle_gamma   90.00
#
_symmetry.space_group_name_H-M   'P 1'
#
loop_
_entity.id
_entity.type
_entity.pdbx_description
1 polymer ?
#
loop_
_entity_poly.entity_id
_entity_poly.type
_entity_poly.pdbx_seq_one_letter_code
_entity_poly.pdbx_strand_id
1 'polypeptide(L)'
;MASFYREILDTDLGPLQKLAEQWRTTHKDISGLGKRVQGEMLTPLRDKGYWEGVAAPYAWRMIDDIQRQLEDATKVAEAVLGVLDDALGELKSVKADLQAAVKRVGEQGMYVDGKGELSLSVVGGQCRVIEKGSADASAIEAAQKEINDIVRRGVAADENLAFSLMSDIGLGPWFNGKPQHSDLDSTNRISQEQYALLDRAMHGRPLDPSGPKDDPYDLGIAWVTGAGPRSRDYYDDDEMTELIKASVSMEQLRADTHSQWNADGKGEGRVSYSISDGGKMGALKKLIGTDIPAIATGDPDHLGEAFMGSYSLGYEVKGQDPDGSVVVQYTLDNHTSNESFLHFVGYYDWLKKTNREEGPFSTVSQTITWTERSPAGTK
;
A
#
# COMPACT_ATOMS: atom_id res chain seq x y z
N MET A 1 8.51 -17.94 -1.97
CA MET A 1 7.16 -17.60 -1.48
C MET A 1 6.16 -18.29 -2.38
N ALA A 2 5.02 -18.74 -1.84
CA ALA A 2 3.92 -19.19 -2.68
C ALA A 2 3.41 -17.98 -3.47
N SER A 3 2.90 -18.18 -4.69
CA SER A 3 2.17 -17.08 -5.33
C SER A 3 0.81 -16.96 -4.67
N PHE A 4 0.26 -15.74 -4.64
CA PHE A 4 -1.08 -15.49 -4.10
C PHE A 4 -2.15 -16.39 -4.76
N TYR A 5 -1.98 -16.75 -6.04
CA TYR A 5 -2.81 -17.76 -6.72
C TYR A 5 -2.97 -19.07 -5.92
N ARG A 6 -1.85 -19.61 -5.41
CA ARG A 6 -1.89 -20.85 -4.63
C ARG A 6 -2.48 -20.61 -3.25
N GLU A 7 -2.18 -19.46 -2.65
CA GLU A 7 -2.74 -19.07 -1.36
C GLU A 7 -4.27 -19.00 -1.41
N ILE A 8 -4.88 -18.41 -2.44
CA ILE A 8 -6.34 -18.41 -2.62
C ILE A 8 -6.90 -19.84 -2.64
N LEU A 9 -6.28 -20.74 -3.40
CA LEU A 9 -6.75 -22.12 -3.57
C LEU A 9 -6.64 -22.94 -2.28
N ASP A 10 -5.54 -22.78 -1.56
CA ASP A 10 -5.19 -23.63 -0.42
C ASP A 10 -5.71 -23.07 0.91
N THR A 11 -5.96 -21.76 1.02
CA THR A 11 -6.34 -21.11 2.28
C THR A 11 -7.67 -21.65 2.81
N ASP A 12 -7.64 -22.07 4.08
CA ASP A 12 -8.84 -22.37 4.84
C ASP A 12 -9.45 -21.07 5.38
N LEU A 13 -10.69 -20.76 4.95
CA LEU A 13 -11.45 -19.59 5.41
C LEU A 13 -12.22 -19.86 6.72
N GLY A 14 -12.11 -21.07 7.28
CA GLY A 14 -12.71 -21.44 8.56
C GLY A 14 -12.33 -20.55 9.74
N PRO A 15 -11.05 -20.15 9.92
CA PRO A 15 -10.66 -19.18 10.94
C PRO A 15 -11.35 -17.82 10.79
N LEU A 16 -11.44 -17.29 9.56
CA LEU A 16 -12.11 -16.02 9.29
C LEU A 16 -13.62 -16.11 9.59
N GLN A 17 -14.26 -17.22 9.24
CA GLN A 17 -15.66 -17.46 9.60
C GLN A 17 -15.87 -17.50 11.12
N LYS A 18 -14.99 -18.20 11.86
CA LYS A 18 -15.05 -18.23 13.33
C LYS A 18 -14.85 -16.84 13.93
N LEU A 19 -13.97 -16.03 13.36
CA LEU A 19 -13.76 -14.65 13.78
C LEU A 19 -15.03 -13.81 13.59
N ALA A 20 -15.69 -13.91 12.44
CA ALA A 20 -16.97 -13.24 12.19
C ALA A 20 -18.07 -13.69 13.19
N GLU A 21 -18.14 -14.98 13.48
CA GLU A 21 -19.06 -15.52 14.51
C GLU A 21 -18.76 -14.98 15.92
N GLN A 22 -17.48 -14.88 16.29
CA GLN A 22 -17.05 -14.30 17.57
C GLN A 22 -17.44 -12.83 17.67
N TRP A 23 -17.17 -12.02 16.65
CA TRP A 23 -17.55 -10.61 16.61
C TRP A 23 -19.06 -10.42 16.65
N ARG A 24 -19.83 -11.31 16.01
CA ARG A 24 -21.29 -11.31 16.09
C ARG A 24 -21.80 -11.53 17.52
N THR A 25 -21.21 -12.47 18.25
CA THR A 25 -21.53 -12.67 19.67
C THR A 25 -21.10 -11.47 20.51
N THR A 26 -19.88 -10.95 20.32
CA THR A 26 -19.39 -9.77 21.04
C THR A 26 -20.30 -8.56 20.83
N HIS A 27 -20.66 -8.24 19.58
CA HIS A 27 -21.58 -7.16 19.26
C HIS A 27 -22.92 -7.34 19.97
N LYS A 28 -23.49 -8.55 19.94
CA LYS A 28 -24.75 -8.86 20.64
C LYS A 28 -24.63 -8.63 22.15
N ASP A 29 -23.53 -9.06 22.77
CA ASP A 29 -23.35 -8.98 24.22
C ASP A 29 -23.12 -7.55 24.72
N ILE A 30 -22.48 -6.71 23.92
CA ILE A 30 -22.24 -5.29 24.25
C ILE A 30 -23.39 -4.37 23.81
N SER A 31 -24.21 -4.81 22.86
CA SER A 31 -25.32 -4.02 22.33
C SER A 31 -26.30 -3.63 23.44
N GLY A 32 -26.54 -2.32 23.56
CA GLY A 32 -27.44 -1.77 24.56
C GLY A 32 -26.84 -1.61 25.96
N LEU A 33 -25.60 -2.04 26.23
CA LEU A 33 -24.95 -1.79 27.53
C LEU A 33 -24.82 -0.29 27.83
N GLY A 34 -24.47 0.55 26.85
CA GLY A 34 -24.44 2.01 27.02
C GLY A 34 -25.80 2.58 27.45
N LYS A 35 -26.90 2.11 26.84
CA LYS A 35 -28.26 2.49 27.22
C LYS A 35 -28.61 2.06 28.65
N ARG A 36 -28.12 0.89 29.08
CA ARG A 36 -28.30 0.41 30.45
C ARG A 36 -27.50 1.22 31.46
N VAL A 37 -26.26 1.61 31.15
CA VAL A 37 -25.49 2.54 31.99
C VAL A 37 -26.24 3.86 32.16
N GLN A 38 -26.76 4.42 31.07
CA GLN A 38 -27.58 5.64 31.14
C GLN A 38 -28.84 5.44 32.00
N GLY A 39 -29.65 4.42 31.70
CA GLY A 39 -30.97 4.24 32.32
C GLY A 39 -30.95 3.68 33.74
N GLU A 40 -30.03 2.76 34.03
CA GLU A 40 -29.94 2.05 35.32
C GLU A 40 -28.99 2.75 36.31
N MET A 41 -27.99 3.51 35.83
CA MET A 41 -27.02 4.19 36.70
C MET A 41 -27.16 5.71 36.66
N LEU A 42 -26.96 6.34 35.49
CA LEU A 42 -26.89 7.80 35.41
C LEU A 42 -28.24 8.45 35.73
N THR A 43 -29.35 7.95 35.17
CA THR A 43 -30.66 8.56 35.41
C THR A 43 -31.07 8.51 36.89
N PRO A 44 -30.92 7.39 37.63
CA PRO A 44 -31.16 7.40 39.08
C PRO A 44 -30.19 8.29 39.85
N LEU A 45 -28.88 8.19 39.58
CA LEU A 45 -27.86 8.86 40.40
C LEU A 45 -27.81 10.37 40.17
N ARG A 46 -27.90 10.80 38.90
CA ARG A 46 -27.78 12.21 38.47
C ARG A 46 -29.16 12.84 38.32
N ASP A 47 -29.99 12.29 37.45
CA ASP A 47 -31.21 12.99 36.98
C ASP A 47 -32.34 12.97 38.03
N LYS A 48 -32.37 11.95 38.91
CA LYS A 48 -33.30 11.86 40.04
C LYS A 48 -32.74 12.41 41.36
N GLY A 49 -31.49 12.88 41.37
CA GLY A 49 -30.86 13.50 42.55
C GLY A 49 -30.52 12.53 43.69
N TYR A 50 -30.37 11.23 43.44
CA TYR A 50 -30.04 10.28 44.51
C TYR A 50 -28.59 10.36 44.99
N TRP A 51 -27.69 10.97 44.21
CA TRP A 51 -26.33 11.23 44.64
C TRP A 51 -25.96 12.70 44.49
N GLU A 52 -25.72 13.35 45.62
CA GLU A 52 -25.32 14.75 45.70
C GLU A 52 -23.98 14.90 46.44
N GLY A 53 -23.32 16.04 46.26
CA GLY A 53 -22.07 16.39 46.94
C GLY A 53 -20.91 16.68 45.99
N VAL A 54 -19.80 17.18 46.54
CA VAL A 54 -18.65 17.71 45.77
C VAL A 54 -17.96 16.67 44.87
N ALA A 55 -18.11 15.38 45.17
CA ALA A 55 -17.54 14.29 44.38
C ALA A 55 -18.43 13.83 43.21
N ALA A 56 -19.75 14.10 43.26
CA ALA A 56 -20.71 13.55 42.30
C ALA A 56 -20.44 14.01 40.85
N PRO A 57 -20.13 15.29 40.55
CA PRO A 57 -19.85 15.73 39.19
C PRO A 57 -18.64 15.05 38.53
N TYR A 58 -17.63 14.71 39.32
CA TYR A 58 -16.44 14.03 38.80
C TYR A 58 -16.74 12.58 38.41
N ALA A 59 -17.48 11.87 39.25
CA ALA A 59 -17.88 10.51 38.97
C ALA A 59 -18.88 10.41 37.81
N TRP A 60 -19.81 11.36 37.67
CA TRP A 60 -20.70 11.41 36.51
C TRP A 60 -19.93 11.50 35.20
N ARG A 61 -18.89 12.35 35.12
CA ARG A 61 -18.03 12.45 33.93
C ARG A 61 -17.34 11.13 33.58
N MET A 62 -16.88 10.39 34.60
CA MET A 62 -16.28 9.07 34.37
C MET A 62 -17.31 8.06 33.84
N ILE A 63 -18.53 8.06 34.39
CA ILE A 63 -19.60 7.17 33.93
C ILE A 63 -20.07 7.57 32.51
N ASP A 64 -20.19 8.86 32.22
CA ASP A 64 -20.49 9.37 30.87
C ASP A 64 -19.41 8.91 29.87
N ASP A 65 -18.13 8.94 30.26
CA ASP A 65 -17.04 8.46 29.40
C ASP A 65 -17.08 6.93 29.19
N ILE A 66 -17.40 6.15 30.22
CA ILE A 66 -17.64 4.70 30.11
C ILE A 66 -18.80 4.42 29.16
N GLN A 67 -19.93 5.13 29.31
CA GLN A 67 -21.07 4.99 28.41
C GLN A 67 -20.67 5.27 26.97
N ARG A 68 -19.98 6.40 26.73
CA ARG A 68 -19.48 6.79 25.41
C ARG A 68 -18.58 5.69 24.82
N GLN A 69 -17.65 5.15 25.60
CA GLN A 69 -16.77 4.06 25.15
C GLN A 69 -17.53 2.77 24.85
N LEU A 70 -18.59 2.43 25.60
CA LEU A 70 -19.44 1.28 25.28
C LEU A 70 -20.25 1.47 23.99
N GLU A 71 -20.75 2.69 23.75
CA GLU A 71 -21.44 3.04 22.51
C GLU A 71 -20.48 2.99 21.32
N ASP A 72 -19.28 3.56 21.47
CA ASP A 72 -18.23 3.54 20.45
C ASP A 72 -17.76 2.09 20.17
N ALA A 73 -17.54 1.27 21.19
CA ALA A 73 -17.23 -0.16 21.04
C ALA A 73 -18.31 -0.93 20.28
N THR A 74 -19.59 -0.61 20.54
CA THR A 74 -20.72 -1.24 19.83
C THR A 74 -20.67 -0.90 18.34
N LYS A 75 -20.43 0.37 17.99
CA LYS A 75 -20.30 0.80 16.58
C LYS A 75 -19.12 0.12 15.89
N VAL A 76 -17.96 0.04 16.55
CA VAL A 76 -16.78 -0.64 16.00
C VAL A 76 -17.08 -2.12 15.76
N ALA A 77 -17.72 -2.80 16.72
CA ALA A 77 -18.07 -4.21 16.57
C ALA A 77 -19.06 -4.46 15.42
N GLU A 78 -20.03 -3.54 15.22
CA GLU A 78 -20.96 -3.58 14.09
C GLU A 78 -20.24 -3.40 12.75
N ALA A 79 -19.36 -2.41 12.65
CA ALA A 79 -18.55 -2.11 11.47
C ALA A 79 -17.63 -3.28 11.09
N VAL A 80 -16.87 -3.79 12.07
CA VAL A 80 -16.00 -4.97 11.91
C VAL A 80 -16.80 -6.19 11.43
N LEU A 81 -18.00 -6.42 11.97
CA LEU A 81 -18.85 -7.53 11.54
C LEU A 81 -19.28 -7.38 10.08
N GLY A 82 -19.67 -6.17 9.65
CA GLY A 82 -20.03 -5.89 8.27
C GLY A 82 -18.89 -6.21 7.30
N VAL A 83 -17.70 -5.67 7.58
CA VAL A 83 -16.49 -5.90 6.78
C VAL A 83 -16.11 -7.39 6.75
N LEU A 84 -16.17 -8.10 7.89
CA LEU A 84 -15.85 -9.52 7.96
C LEU A 84 -16.83 -10.41 7.18
N ASP A 85 -18.13 -10.12 7.27
CA ASP A 85 -19.15 -10.90 6.56
C ASP A 85 -19.05 -10.70 5.05
N ASP A 86 -18.82 -9.46 4.60
CA ASP A 86 -18.62 -9.13 3.19
C ASP A 86 -17.34 -9.77 2.63
N ALA A 87 -16.22 -9.60 3.32
CA ALA A 87 -14.95 -10.20 2.91
C ALA A 87 -14.96 -11.72 2.89
N LEU A 88 -15.61 -12.36 3.87
CA LEU A 88 -15.80 -13.81 3.86
C LEU A 88 -16.62 -14.26 2.64
N GLY A 89 -17.64 -13.48 2.25
CA GLY A 89 -18.43 -13.72 1.04
C GLY A 89 -17.57 -13.61 -0.22
N GLU A 90 -16.82 -12.52 -0.34
CA GLU A 90 -15.98 -12.24 -1.52
C GLU A 90 -14.84 -13.25 -1.66
N LEU A 91 -14.11 -13.56 -0.59
CA LEU A 91 -13.01 -14.55 -0.63
C LEU A 91 -13.52 -15.97 -0.95
N LYS A 92 -14.72 -16.35 -0.46
CA LYS A 92 -15.37 -17.61 -0.86
C LYS A 92 -15.71 -17.61 -2.35
N SER A 93 -16.23 -16.50 -2.87
CA SER A 93 -16.56 -16.30 -4.29
C SER A 93 -15.32 -16.40 -5.16
N VAL A 94 -14.26 -15.65 -4.83
CA VAL A 94 -12.94 -15.67 -5.49
C VAL A 94 -12.38 -17.08 -5.54
N LYS A 95 -12.38 -17.80 -4.41
CA LYS A 95 -11.87 -19.17 -4.35
C LYS A 95 -12.66 -20.12 -5.26
N ALA A 96 -14.00 -20.03 -5.23
CA ALA A 96 -14.86 -20.87 -6.05
C ALA A 96 -14.68 -20.58 -7.56
N ASP A 97 -14.60 -19.30 -7.92
CA ASP A 97 -14.38 -18.86 -9.30
C ASP A 97 -13.01 -19.29 -9.82
N LEU A 98 -11.97 -19.18 -9.00
CA LEU A 98 -10.62 -19.62 -9.36
C LEU A 98 -10.56 -21.13 -9.57
N GLN A 99 -11.16 -21.92 -8.68
CA GLN A 99 -11.27 -23.37 -8.84
C GLN A 99 -12.04 -23.74 -10.12
N ALA A 100 -13.12 -23.02 -10.42
CA ALA A 100 -13.91 -23.23 -11.62
C ALA A 100 -13.13 -22.86 -12.90
N ALA A 101 -12.38 -21.75 -12.88
CA ALA A 101 -11.53 -21.31 -13.99
C ALA A 101 -10.42 -22.34 -14.27
N VAL A 102 -9.68 -22.76 -13.23
CA VAL A 102 -8.64 -23.79 -13.36
C VAL A 102 -9.20 -25.10 -13.90
N LYS A 103 -10.40 -25.51 -13.46
CA LYS A 103 -11.07 -26.69 -13.99
C LYS A 103 -11.41 -26.53 -15.48
N ARG A 104 -11.99 -25.39 -15.90
CA ARG A 104 -12.31 -25.11 -17.32
C ARG A 104 -11.05 -25.14 -18.19
N VAL A 105 -9.96 -24.55 -17.71
CA VAL A 105 -8.65 -24.56 -18.40
C VAL A 105 -8.14 -26.00 -18.58
N GLY A 106 -8.25 -26.83 -17.53
CA GLY A 106 -7.90 -28.25 -17.60
C GLY A 106 -8.78 -29.06 -18.57
N GLU A 107 -10.09 -28.77 -18.63
CA GLU A 107 -11.03 -29.40 -19.59
C GLU A 107 -10.69 -29.05 -21.06
N GLN A 108 -10.05 -27.90 -21.30
CA GLN A 108 -9.51 -27.50 -22.61
C GLN A 108 -8.12 -28.13 -22.90
N GLY A 109 -7.61 -28.96 -21.99
CA GLY A 109 -6.32 -29.63 -22.13
C GLY A 109 -5.11 -28.70 -21.99
N MET A 110 -5.31 -27.52 -21.42
CA MET A 110 -4.25 -26.59 -21.04
C MET A 110 -3.74 -26.92 -19.64
N TYR A 111 -2.53 -26.47 -19.32
CA TYR A 111 -1.91 -26.68 -18.00
C TYR A 111 -1.63 -25.35 -17.32
N VAL A 112 -2.13 -25.20 -16.08
CA VAL A 112 -1.80 -24.08 -15.19
C VAL A 112 -0.73 -24.58 -14.21
N ASP A 113 0.36 -23.84 -14.08
CA ASP A 113 1.43 -24.19 -13.18
C ASP A 113 1.13 -23.81 -11.71
N GLY A 114 2.10 -24.05 -10.84
CA GLY A 114 1.97 -23.75 -9.42
C GLY A 114 1.88 -22.26 -9.08
N LYS A 115 2.16 -21.38 -10.03
CA LYS A 115 2.11 -19.92 -9.87
C LYS A 115 0.82 -19.31 -10.41
N GLY A 116 0.03 -20.08 -11.16
CA GLY A 116 -1.13 -19.59 -11.89
C GLY A 116 -0.83 -19.24 -13.34
N GLU A 117 0.34 -19.61 -13.86
CA GLU A 117 0.75 -19.32 -15.25
C GLU A 117 0.36 -20.47 -16.17
N LEU A 118 -0.29 -20.18 -17.29
CA LEU A 118 -0.60 -21.17 -18.32
C LEU A 118 0.65 -21.53 -19.13
N SER A 119 0.82 -22.81 -19.41
CA SER A 119 1.87 -23.29 -20.29
C SER A 119 1.61 -22.91 -21.75
N LEU A 120 2.55 -22.17 -22.35
CA LEU A 120 2.57 -21.85 -23.79
C LEU A 120 2.95 -23.03 -24.69
N SER A 121 3.07 -24.24 -24.13
CA SER A 121 3.54 -25.41 -24.85
C SER A 121 2.63 -26.62 -24.70
N VAL A 122 1.56 -26.55 -23.89
CA VAL A 122 0.67 -27.70 -23.62
C VAL A 122 -0.77 -27.32 -23.91
N VAL A 123 -1.36 -27.93 -24.95
CA VAL A 123 -2.79 -27.81 -25.27
C VAL A 123 -3.32 -29.15 -25.75
N GLY A 124 -4.53 -29.53 -25.34
CA GLY A 124 -5.08 -30.86 -25.60
C GLY A 124 -4.28 -31.99 -24.92
N GLY A 125 -3.53 -31.68 -23.85
CA GLY A 125 -2.67 -32.65 -23.16
C GLY A 125 -1.41 -33.07 -23.92
N GLN A 126 -1.03 -32.35 -24.97
CA GLN A 126 0.18 -32.64 -25.76
C GLN A 126 1.12 -31.43 -25.78
N CYS A 127 2.43 -31.71 -25.70
CA CYS A 127 3.45 -30.68 -25.89
C CYS A 127 3.54 -30.31 -27.37
N ARG A 128 3.17 -29.08 -27.73
CA ARG A 128 3.27 -28.54 -29.09
C ARG A 128 3.71 -27.08 -29.08
N VAL A 129 4.42 -26.68 -30.13
CA VAL A 129 4.76 -25.27 -30.35
C VAL A 129 3.49 -24.54 -30.74
N ILE A 130 3.14 -23.50 -29.98
CA ILE A 130 1.98 -22.67 -30.26
C ILE A 130 2.43 -21.47 -31.09
N GLU A 131 1.90 -21.35 -32.30
CA GLU A 131 2.20 -20.21 -33.16
C GLU A 131 1.56 -18.94 -32.58
N LYS A 132 2.32 -17.84 -32.60
CA LYS A 132 1.85 -16.52 -32.16
C LYS A 132 0.66 -16.09 -33.02
N GLY A 133 -0.44 -15.68 -32.38
CA GLY A 133 -1.67 -15.27 -33.07
C GLY A 133 -2.57 -16.41 -33.54
N SER A 134 -2.26 -17.66 -33.18
CA SER A 134 -3.16 -18.79 -33.39
C SER A 134 -4.37 -18.73 -32.45
N ALA A 135 -5.43 -19.48 -32.78
CA ALA A 135 -6.60 -19.62 -31.90
C ALA A 135 -6.22 -20.19 -30.51
N ASP A 136 -5.24 -21.09 -30.48
CA ASP A 136 -4.70 -21.66 -29.23
C ASP A 136 -3.98 -20.60 -28.39
N ALA A 137 -3.17 -19.73 -29.02
CA ALA A 137 -2.52 -18.61 -28.33
C ALA A 137 -3.56 -17.65 -27.73
N SER A 138 -4.58 -17.26 -28.50
CA SER A 138 -5.65 -16.39 -28.01
C SER A 138 -6.49 -17.04 -26.89
N ALA A 139 -6.71 -18.36 -26.95
CA ALA A 139 -7.41 -19.08 -25.89
C ALA A 139 -6.59 -19.11 -24.59
N ILE A 140 -5.27 -19.31 -24.69
CA ILE A 140 -4.37 -19.25 -23.52
C ILE A 140 -4.32 -17.84 -22.94
N GLU A 141 -4.20 -16.81 -23.78
CA GLU A 141 -4.20 -15.40 -23.33
C GLU A 141 -5.51 -15.05 -22.62
N ALA A 142 -6.65 -15.47 -23.16
CA ALA A 142 -7.96 -15.25 -22.53
C ALA A 142 -8.10 -15.99 -21.19
N ALA A 143 -7.66 -17.24 -21.12
CA ALA A 143 -7.65 -18.03 -19.88
C ALA A 143 -6.69 -17.45 -18.83
N GLN A 144 -5.51 -17.00 -19.23
CA GLN A 144 -4.55 -16.35 -18.34
C GLN A 144 -5.14 -15.07 -17.77
N LYS A 145 -5.77 -14.26 -18.62
CA LYS A 145 -6.44 -13.04 -18.21
C LYS A 145 -7.55 -13.31 -17.20
N GLU A 146 -8.40 -14.32 -17.45
CA GLU A 146 -9.46 -14.72 -16.52
C GLU A 146 -8.89 -15.10 -15.14
N ILE A 147 -7.84 -15.92 -15.10
CA ILE A 147 -7.17 -16.30 -13.85
C ILE A 147 -6.60 -15.05 -13.15
N ASN A 148 -5.89 -14.19 -13.88
CA ASN A 148 -5.27 -12.99 -13.31
C ASN A 148 -6.32 -12.00 -12.79
N ASP A 149 -7.45 -11.83 -13.49
CA ASP A 149 -8.56 -10.99 -13.04
C ASP A 149 -9.18 -11.52 -11.72
N ILE A 150 -9.33 -12.84 -11.58
CA ILE A 150 -9.83 -13.46 -10.34
C ILE A 150 -8.81 -13.32 -9.19
N VAL A 151 -7.52 -13.56 -9.48
CA VAL A 151 -6.43 -13.41 -8.50
C VAL A 151 -6.35 -11.97 -8.01
N ARG A 152 -6.41 -10.99 -8.93
CA ARG A 152 -6.42 -9.56 -8.62
C ARG A 152 -7.57 -9.18 -7.69
N ARG A 153 -8.78 -9.69 -7.96
CA ARG A 153 -9.94 -9.50 -7.09
C ARG A 153 -9.72 -10.07 -5.69
N GLY A 154 -9.05 -11.23 -5.58
CA GLY A 154 -8.66 -11.81 -4.31
C GLY A 154 -7.67 -10.96 -3.52
N VAL A 155 -6.64 -10.43 -4.18
CA VAL A 155 -5.64 -9.54 -3.56
C VAL A 155 -6.33 -8.28 -3.05
N ALA A 156 -7.16 -7.66 -3.89
CA ALA A 156 -7.91 -6.47 -3.50
C ALA A 156 -8.84 -6.74 -2.30
N ALA A 157 -9.54 -7.87 -2.27
CA ALA A 157 -10.42 -8.21 -1.16
C ALA A 157 -9.66 -8.43 0.17
N ASP A 158 -8.48 -9.06 0.12
CA ASP A 158 -7.63 -9.29 1.30
C ASP A 158 -7.06 -7.98 1.86
N GLU A 159 -6.50 -7.15 0.98
CA GLU A 159 -5.96 -5.83 1.34
C GLU A 159 -7.06 -4.89 1.86
N ASN A 160 -8.18 -4.80 1.14
CA ASN A 160 -9.31 -3.95 1.56
C ASN A 160 -9.87 -4.40 2.91
N LEU A 161 -9.90 -5.72 3.19
CA LEU A 161 -10.27 -6.27 4.50
C LEU A 161 -9.33 -5.76 5.59
N ALA A 162 -8.02 -5.92 5.39
CA ALA A 162 -7.02 -5.53 6.38
C ALA A 162 -7.11 -4.02 6.73
N PHE A 163 -7.16 -3.16 5.72
CA PHE A 163 -7.22 -1.72 5.92
C PHE A 163 -8.56 -1.23 6.49
N SER A 164 -9.69 -1.81 6.06
CA SER A 164 -11.01 -1.45 6.59
C SER A 164 -11.10 -1.79 8.09
N LEU A 165 -10.64 -2.97 8.48
CA LEU A 165 -10.62 -3.38 9.90
C LEU A 165 -9.73 -2.47 10.74
N MET A 166 -8.50 -2.21 10.27
CA MET A 166 -7.55 -1.37 11.00
C MET A 166 -8.06 0.09 11.13
N SER A 167 -8.69 0.61 10.09
CA SER A 167 -9.32 1.95 10.08
C SER A 167 -10.45 2.05 11.12
N ASP A 168 -11.33 1.06 11.17
CA ASP A 168 -12.48 1.06 12.08
C ASP A 168 -12.14 0.74 13.53
N ILE A 169 -11.15 -0.13 13.78
CA ILE A 169 -10.64 -0.36 15.14
C ILE A 169 -9.93 0.91 15.64
N GLY A 170 -9.15 1.54 14.78
CA GLY A 170 -8.36 2.73 15.07
C GLY A 170 -7.02 2.42 15.74
N LEU A 171 -6.09 3.38 15.68
CA LEU A 171 -4.74 3.26 16.25
C LEU A 171 -4.63 3.85 17.67
N GLY A 172 -5.71 4.44 18.18
CA GLY A 172 -5.74 5.10 19.48
C GLY A 172 -5.98 4.13 20.65
N PRO A 173 -5.77 4.59 21.89
CA PRO A 173 -6.05 3.79 23.08
C PRO A 173 -7.56 3.59 23.36
N TRP A 174 -8.43 4.23 22.58
CA TRP A 174 -9.88 4.22 22.73
C TRP A 174 -10.55 3.74 21.44
N PHE A 175 -11.77 3.20 21.56
CA PHE A 175 -12.54 2.78 20.39
C PHE A 175 -12.81 3.97 19.45
N ASN A 176 -12.74 3.72 18.15
CA ASN A 176 -13.13 4.69 17.14
C ASN A 176 -14.63 4.99 17.26
N GLY A 177 -14.99 6.21 17.67
CA GLY A 177 -16.40 6.59 17.81
C GLY A 177 -17.14 6.85 16.49
N LYS A 178 -16.41 6.82 15.37
CA LYS A 178 -16.91 7.06 14.01
C LYS A 178 -16.26 6.06 13.03
N PRO A 179 -16.51 4.74 13.19
CA PRO A 179 -16.12 3.78 12.17
C PRO A 179 -16.83 4.15 10.85
N GLN A 180 -16.16 3.91 9.74
CA GLN A 180 -16.56 4.37 8.41
C GLN A 180 -16.78 3.24 7.43
N HIS A 181 -16.40 2.01 7.77
CA HIS A 181 -16.46 0.86 6.87
C HIS A 181 -17.52 -0.15 7.32
N SER A 182 -18.30 -0.63 6.37
CA SER A 182 -19.33 -1.67 6.58
C SER A 182 -19.18 -2.84 5.62
N ASP A 183 -18.27 -2.71 4.67
CA ASP A 183 -18.06 -3.53 3.48
C ASP A 183 -16.67 -3.20 2.89
N LEU A 184 -16.20 -4.05 1.98
CA LEU A 184 -14.91 -3.91 1.30
C LEU A 184 -14.85 -2.75 0.29
N ASP A 185 -16.01 -2.22 -0.11
CA ASP A 185 -16.13 -1.16 -1.13
C ASP A 185 -15.97 0.25 -0.56
N SER A 186 -15.75 0.36 0.75
CA SER A 186 -15.69 1.64 1.46
C SER A 186 -14.27 2.16 1.71
N THR A 187 -13.25 1.48 1.19
CA THR A 187 -11.82 1.82 1.33
C THR A 187 -11.43 3.16 0.72
N ASN A 188 -12.24 3.67 -0.22
CA ASN A 188 -12.04 5.00 -0.82
C ASN A 188 -12.16 6.14 0.21
N ARG A 189 -12.78 5.88 1.37
CA ARG A 189 -12.90 6.83 2.50
C ARG A 189 -11.62 6.96 3.32
N ILE A 190 -10.71 6.01 3.23
CA ILE A 190 -9.39 6.08 3.88
C ILE A 190 -8.53 7.07 3.08
N SER A 191 -7.96 8.07 3.75
CA SER A 191 -7.03 9.02 3.11
C SER A 191 -5.66 8.37 2.86
N GLN A 192 -4.86 8.93 1.95
CA GLN A 192 -3.51 8.43 1.69
C GLN A 192 -2.62 8.43 2.95
N GLU A 193 -2.66 9.52 3.72
CA GLU A 193 -1.98 9.64 5.02
C GLU A 193 -2.43 8.53 5.99
N GLN A 194 -3.74 8.26 6.04
CA GLN A 194 -4.27 7.22 6.90
C GLN A 194 -3.81 5.83 6.44
N TYR A 195 -3.78 5.53 5.13
CA TYR A 195 -3.19 4.29 4.63
C TYR A 195 -1.75 4.10 5.08
N ALA A 196 -0.91 5.12 4.92
CA ALA A 196 0.50 5.06 5.32
C ALA A 196 0.65 4.77 6.82
N LEU A 197 -0.18 5.40 7.67
CA LEU A 197 -0.20 5.16 9.11
C LEU A 197 -0.68 3.75 9.48
N LEU A 198 -1.75 3.27 8.84
CA LEU A 198 -2.29 1.92 9.09
C LEU A 198 -1.29 0.84 8.64
N ASP A 199 -0.65 1.01 7.49
CA ASP A 199 0.38 0.10 6.98
C ASP A 199 1.57 -0.01 7.95
N ARG A 200 2.06 1.13 8.44
CA ARG A 200 3.11 1.16 9.48
C ARG A 200 2.69 0.39 10.72
N ALA A 201 1.46 0.60 11.20
CA ALA A 201 0.93 -0.07 12.37
C ALA A 201 0.90 -1.59 12.18
N MET A 202 0.42 -2.07 11.03
CA MET A 202 0.36 -3.50 10.70
C MET A 202 1.76 -4.14 10.66
N HIS A 203 2.77 -3.39 10.23
CA HIS A 203 4.16 -3.84 10.20
C HIS A 203 4.95 -3.58 11.50
N GLY A 204 4.29 -3.08 12.57
CA GLY A 204 4.96 -2.75 13.83
C GLY A 204 5.99 -1.62 13.72
N ARG A 205 5.88 -0.77 12.69
CA ARG A 205 6.76 0.38 12.48
C ARG A 205 6.28 1.60 13.29
N PRO A 206 7.16 2.56 13.63
CA PRO A 206 6.75 3.80 14.29
C PRO A 206 5.67 4.56 13.51
N LEU A 207 4.62 5.02 14.22
CA LEU A 207 3.52 5.80 13.62
C LEU A 207 3.92 7.25 13.35
N ASP A 208 4.90 7.76 14.09
CA ASP A 208 5.49 9.08 13.86
C ASP A 208 6.90 8.87 13.31
N PRO A 209 7.09 8.93 11.98
CA PRO A 209 8.42 8.86 11.39
C PRO A 209 9.31 10.05 11.69
N SER A 210 8.79 11.17 12.25
CA SER A 210 9.44 12.48 12.17
C SER A 210 10.87 12.49 12.72
N GLY A 211 11.82 12.27 11.80
CA GLY A 211 13.13 12.89 11.84
C GLY A 211 13.02 14.36 11.44
N PRO A 212 14.12 15.12 11.51
CA PRO A 212 14.14 16.46 10.93
C PRO A 212 13.68 16.39 9.47
N LYS A 213 12.77 17.29 9.09
CA LYS A 213 12.36 17.49 7.70
C LYS A 213 13.54 18.06 6.93
N ASP A 214 14.41 17.16 6.48
CA ASP A 214 15.61 17.52 5.75
C ASP A 214 15.22 18.00 4.35
N ASP A 215 15.73 19.17 3.98
CA ASP A 215 15.62 19.72 2.63
C ASP A 215 16.50 18.87 1.68
N PRO A 216 16.12 18.63 0.41
CA PRO A 216 17.04 18.10 -0.62
C PRO A 216 18.47 18.63 -0.59
N TYR A 217 18.68 19.91 -0.28
CA TYR A 217 20.01 20.49 -0.22
C TYR A 217 20.83 20.00 0.99
N ASP A 218 20.18 19.57 2.09
CA ASP A 218 20.85 19.02 3.26
C ASP A 218 21.53 17.68 2.96
N LEU A 219 20.99 16.92 2.01
CA LEU A 219 21.65 15.72 1.47
C LEU A 219 22.94 16.08 0.74
N GLY A 220 22.89 17.10 -0.11
CA GLY A 220 24.07 17.59 -0.83
C GLY A 220 25.15 18.12 0.11
N ILE A 221 24.76 18.90 1.12
CA ILE A 221 25.69 19.41 2.14
C ILE A 221 26.29 18.26 2.96
N ALA A 222 25.48 17.31 3.42
CA ALA A 222 25.98 16.17 4.19
C ALA A 222 26.94 15.29 3.39
N TRP A 223 26.65 15.09 2.10
CA TRP A 223 27.55 14.38 1.19
C TRP A 223 28.89 15.13 1.02
N VAL A 224 28.86 16.44 0.69
CA VAL A 224 30.09 17.26 0.52
C VAL A 224 30.93 17.31 1.80
N THR A 225 30.28 17.54 2.94
CA THR A 225 30.98 17.83 4.19
C THR A 225 31.38 16.58 4.95
N GLY A 226 30.72 15.44 4.71
CA GLY A 226 30.89 14.27 5.56
C GLY A 226 30.17 14.38 6.92
N ALA A 227 29.40 15.45 7.16
CA ALA A 227 28.65 15.66 8.40
C ALA A 227 27.22 15.11 8.30
N GLY A 228 26.68 14.59 9.41
CA GLY A 228 25.30 14.09 9.50
C GLY A 228 25.09 12.62 9.08
N PRO A 229 23.86 12.09 9.25
CA PRO A 229 23.53 10.69 9.02
C PRO A 229 23.83 10.26 7.57
N ARG A 230 24.42 9.06 7.43
CA ARG A 230 24.77 8.43 6.13
C ARG A 230 23.64 7.56 5.56
N SER A 231 22.69 7.19 6.40
CA SER A 231 21.44 6.55 6.01
C SER A 231 20.30 7.45 6.46
N ARG A 232 19.33 7.67 5.57
CA ARG A 232 18.15 8.46 5.85
C ARG A 232 16.92 7.77 5.31
N ASP A 233 15.87 7.76 6.11
CA ASP A 233 14.57 7.24 5.73
C ASP A 233 13.62 8.43 5.57
N TYR A 234 12.95 8.49 4.43
CA TYR A 234 11.99 9.53 4.09
C TYR A 234 10.62 8.91 3.87
N TYR A 235 9.59 9.66 4.22
CA TYR A 235 8.21 9.21 4.20
C TYR A 235 7.26 10.29 3.68
N ASP A 236 5.96 9.98 3.59
CA ASP A 236 4.94 10.98 3.27
C ASP A 236 5.11 12.24 4.15
N ASP A 237 4.91 13.41 3.55
CA ASP A 237 5.11 14.76 4.12
C ASP A 237 6.56 15.24 4.32
N ASP A 238 7.56 14.43 3.93
CA ASP A 238 8.95 14.90 3.78
C ASP A 238 9.14 15.59 2.43
N GLU A 239 9.90 16.68 2.41
CA GLU A 239 10.11 17.49 1.19
C GLU A 239 10.73 16.66 0.06
N MET A 240 11.70 15.80 0.38
CA MET A 240 12.27 14.85 -0.58
C MET A 240 11.22 13.92 -1.19
N THR A 241 10.32 13.38 -0.38
CA THR A 241 9.26 12.48 -0.85
C THR A 241 8.29 13.19 -1.79
N GLU A 242 7.89 14.42 -1.45
CA GLU A 242 6.98 15.22 -2.28
C GLU A 242 7.60 15.60 -3.63
N LEU A 243 8.91 15.88 -3.66
CA LEU A 243 9.64 16.13 -4.91
C LEU A 243 9.71 14.88 -5.81
N ILE A 244 9.86 13.70 -5.22
CA ILE A 244 9.80 12.45 -6.01
C ILE A 244 8.38 12.21 -6.52
N LYS A 245 7.34 12.41 -5.70
CA LYS A 245 5.94 12.27 -6.10
C LYS A 245 5.56 13.21 -7.25
N ALA A 246 6.10 14.44 -7.25
CA ALA A 246 5.88 15.46 -8.27
C ALA A 246 6.74 15.27 -9.55
N SER A 247 7.75 14.40 -9.51
CA SER A 247 8.68 14.22 -10.64
C SER A 247 7.97 13.74 -11.91
N VAL A 248 8.31 14.31 -13.07
CA VAL A 248 7.68 13.98 -14.36
C VAL A 248 7.72 12.48 -14.70
N SER A 249 8.82 11.81 -14.38
CA SER A 249 8.99 10.35 -14.54
C SER A 249 7.93 9.53 -13.79
N MET A 250 7.32 10.06 -12.72
CA MET A 250 6.26 9.36 -12.00
C MET A 250 5.01 9.14 -12.84
N GLU A 251 4.75 9.94 -13.89
CA GLU A 251 3.65 9.67 -14.81
C GLU A 251 3.80 8.30 -15.47
N GLN A 252 4.99 8.03 -16.04
CA GLN A 252 5.29 6.74 -16.66
C GLN A 252 5.36 5.62 -15.62
N LEU A 253 5.98 5.84 -14.47
CA LEU A 253 6.12 4.81 -13.44
C LEU A 253 4.76 4.38 -12.86
N ARG A 254 3.82 5.32 -12.70
CA ARG A 254 2.43 5.01 -12.35
C ARG A 254 1.75 4.19 -13.44
N ALA A 255 1.89 4.59 -14.71
CA ALA A 255 1.31 3.86 -15.84
C ALA A 255 1.86 2.43 -15.94
N ASP A 256 3.18 2.25 -15.75
CA ASP A 256 3.83 0.94 -15.74
C ASP A 256 3.36 0.09 -14.57
N THR A 257 3.16 0.69 -13.39
CA THR A 257 2.61 0.01 -12.21
C THR A 257 1.20 -0.50 -12.49
N HIS A 258 0.32 0.34 -13.06
CA HIS A 258 -1.02 -0.07 -13.48
C HIS A 258 -0.98 -1.18 -14.54
N SER A 259 -0.08 -1.06 -15.51
CA SER A 259 0.07 -2.07 -16.57
C SER A 259 0.47 -3.43 -15.97
N GLN A 260 1.47 -3.46 -15.08
CA GLN A 260 1.90 -4.69 -14.40
C GLN A 260 0.81 -5.26 -13.48
N TRP A 261 0.13 -4.42 -12.70
CA TRP A 261 -1.00 -4.82 -11.86
C TRP A 261 -2.14 -5.44 -12.67
N ASN A 262 -2.51 -4.80 -13.78
CA ASN A 262 -3.59 -5.28 -14.64
C ASN A 262 -3.21 -6.55 -15.42
N ALA A 263 -1.93 -6.71 -15.77
CA ALA A 263 -1.45 -7.86 -16.50
C ALA A 263 -1.36 -9.12 -15.63
N ASP A 264 -0.76 -9.01 -14.44
CA ASP A 264 -0.34 -10.17 -13.65
C ASP A 264 -1.16 -10.39 -12.38
N GLY A 265 -1.92 -9.38 -11.91
CA GLY A 265 -2.64 -9.43 -10.63
C GLY A 265 -1.72 -9.60 -9.41
N LYS A 266 -0.41 -9.44 -9.59
CA LYS A 266 0.60 -9.49 -8.51
C LYS A 266 0.57 -8.17 -7.77
N GLY A 267 0.31 -8.24 -6.45
CA GLY A 267 0.29 -7.06 -5.59
C GLY A 267 1.65 -6.37 -5.48
N GLU A 268 2.76 -7.06 -5.76
CA GLU A 268 4.11 -6.51 -5.68
C GLU A 268 4.84 -6.52 -7.02
N GLY A 269 5.70 -5.53 -7.24
CA GLY A 269 6.57 -5.50 -8.41
C GLY A 269 7.65 -4.41 -8.34
N ARG A 270 8.33 -4.18 -9.47
CA ARG A 270 9.30 -3.09 -9.62
C ARG A 270 9.08 -2.36 -10.94
N VAL A 271 9.17 -1.04 -10.87
CA VAL A 271 9.21 -0.12 -12.02
C VAL A 271 10.50 0.70 -11.94
N SER A 272 11.02 1.16 -13.08
CA SER A 272 12.32 1.83 -13.11
C SER A 272 12.36 2.97 -14.10
N TYR A 273 13.01 4.05 -13.70
CA TYR A 273 13.31 5.20 -14.53
C TYR A 273 14.82 5.29 -14.78
N SER A 274 15.21 5.51 -16.04
CA SER A 274 16.62 5.74 -16.39
C SER A 274 16.83 7.03 -17.17
N ILE A 275 17.74 7.87 -16.67
CA ILE A 275 18.25 9.05 -17.37
C ILE A 275 19.10 8.65 -18.60
N SER A 276 19.60 7.41 -18.62
CA SER A 276 20.54 6.93 -19.63
C SER A 276 19.90 6.19 -20.80
N ASP A 277 18.57 6.11 -20.88
CA ASP A 277 17.86 5.42 -21.97
C ASP A 277 18.17 6.05 -23.35
N GLY A 278 18.55 7.33 -23.40
CA GLY A 278 19.06 8.02 -24.59
C GLY A 278 20.57 7.90 -24.83
N GLY A 279 21.28 7.06 -24.08
CA GLY A 279 22.74 6.94 -24.06
C GLY A 279 23.45 8.13 -23.41
N LYS A 280 24.80 8.14 -23.44
CA LYS A 280 25.63 9.18 -22.79
C LYS A 280 25.31 10.61 -23.24
N MET A 281 24.89 10.78 -24.50
CA MET A 281 24.51 12.09 -25.04
C MET A 281 23.15 12.57 -24.51
N GLY A 282 22.19 11.64 -24.33
CA GLY A 282 20.89 11.93 -23.71
C GLY A 282 21.04 12.34 -22.25
N ALA A 283 21.85 11.61 -21.49
CA ALA A 283 22.13 11.91 -20.10
C ALA A 283 22.80 13.29 -19.92
N LEU A 284 23.77 13.65 -20.79
CA LEU A 284 24.40 14.97 -20.76
C LEU A 284 23.43 16.11 -21.12
N LYS A 285 22.50 15.86 -22.05
CA LYS A 285 21.49 16.85 -22.43
C LYS A 285 20.48 17.09 -21.31
N LYS A 286 19.97 16.04 -20.67
CA LYS A 286 19.07 16.15 -19.51
C LYS A 286 19.74 16.94 -18.39
N LEU A 287 21.00 16.62 -18.14
CA LEU A 287 21.76 17.27 -17.09
C LEU A 287 21.89 18.79 -17.27
N ILE A 288 22.35 19.23 -18.44
CA ILE A 288 22.56 20.66 -18.71
C ILE A 288 21.23 21.40 -18.91
N GLY A 289 20.26 20.75 -19.54
CA GLY A 289 19.00 21.37 -19.94
C GLY A 289 17.91 21.36 -18.86
N THR A 290 17.96 20.42 -17.91
CA THR A 290 16.86 20.15 -16.98
C THR A 290 17.37 20.05 -15.54
N ASP A 291 18.32 19.15 -15.25
CA ASP A 291 18.70 18.86 -13.86
C ASP A 291 19.45 20.04 -13.19
N ILE A 292 20.44 20.65 -13.87
CA ILE A 292 21.16 21.83 -13.33
C ILE A 292 20.22 23.04 -13.15
N PRO A 293 19.40 23.43 -14.14
CA PRO A 293 18.39 24.46 -13.94
C PRO A 293 17.45 24.17 -12.78
N ALA A 294 16.93 22.93 -12.67
CA ALA A 294 16.01 22.55 -11.61
C ALA A 294 16.61 22.73 -10.21
N ILE A 295 17.87 22.29 -10.02
CA ILE A 295 18.63 22.52 -8.78
C ILE A 295 18.86 24.01 -8.52
N ALA A 296 19.11 24.82 -9.55
CA ALA A 296 19.35 26.24 -9.37
C ALA A 296 18.08 27.03 -9.04
N THR A 297 16.93 26.61 -9.56
CA THR A 297 15.65 27.31 -9.42
C THR A 297 14.72 26.71 -8.39
N GLY A 298 15.02 25.51 -7.86
CA GLY A 298 14.12 24.76 -7.00
C GLY A 298 12.87 24.26 -7.72
N ASP A 299 13.01 23.81 -8.98
CA ASP A 299 11.87 23.38 -9.81
C ASP A 299 11.29 22.04 -9.32
N PRO A 300 10.11 22.03 -8.68
CA PRO A 300 9.60 20.83 -8.00
C PRO A 300 9.37 19.63 -8.93
N ASP A 301 9.08 19.88 -10.22
CA ASP A 301 8.76 18.84 -11.20
C ASP A 301 10.00 18.04 -11.66
N HIS A 302 11.20 18.60 -11.43
CA HIS A 302 12.47 18.06 -11.92
C HIS A 302 13.53 17.92 -10.84
N LEU A 303 13.38 18.61 -9.71
CA LEU A 303 14.36 18.62 -8.62
C LEU A 303 14.54 17.22 -8.00
N GLY A 304 13.44 16.48 -7.80
CA GLY A 304 13.50 15.10 -7.30
C GLY A 304 14.35 14.19 -8.18
N GLU A 305 14.11 14.20 -9.49
CA GLU A 305 14.91 13.45 -10.47
C GLU A 305 16.36 13.91 -10.53
N ALA A 306 16.59 15.23 -10.43
CA ALA A 306 17.94 15.81 -10.47
C ALA A 306 18.79 15.34 -9.28
N PHE A 307 18.19 15.13 -8.11
CA PHE A 307 18.88 14.58 -6.95
C PHE A 307 19.02 13.05 -6.99
N MET A 308 18.02 12.33 -7.50
CA MET A 308 18.02 10.85 -7.48
C MET A 308 18.72 10.21 -8.68
N GLY A 309 18.79 10.88 -9.82
CA GLY A 309 19.32 10.30 -11.03
C GLY A 309 18.40 9.21 -11.63
N SER A 310 18.97 8.05 -11.96
CA SER A 310 18.18 6.86 -12.38
C SER A 310 17.84 6.03 -11.15
N TYR A 311 16.59 5.60 -11.03
CA TYR A 311 16.13 4.88 -9.85
C TYR A 311 15.09 3.81 -10.19
N SER A 312 14.91 2.87 -9.27
CA SER A 312 13.86 1.86 -9.34
C SER A 312 12.99 1.96 -8.11
N LEU A 313 11.68 1.88 -8.32
CA LEU A 313 10.69 1.78 -7.27
C LEU A 313 10.28 0.32 -7.12
N GLY A 314 10.36 -0.21 -5.92
CA GLY A 314 9.48 -1.30 -5.52
C GLY A 314 8.08 -0.73 -5.34
N TYR A 315 7.06 -1.47 -5.76
CA TYR A 315 5.67 -1.10 -5.49
C TYR A 315 4.94 -2.28 -4.84
N GLU A 316 3.98 -1.95 -3.99
CA GLU A 316 3.04 -2.88 -3.36
C GLU A 316 1.64 -2.28 -3.40
N VAL A 317 0.68 -3.01 -3.95
CA VAL A 317 -0.73 -2.64 -4.02
C VAL A 317 -1.37 -2.92 -2.67
N LYS A 318 -1.85 -1.87 -2.02
CA LYS A 318 -2.46 -1.88 -0.68
C LYS A 318 -3.99 -1.89 -0.71
N GLY A 319 -4.58 -1.99 -1.90
CA GLY A 319 -6.02 -2.01 -2.07
C GLY A 319 -6.46 -1.50 -3.45
N GLN A 320 -7.70 -1.79 -3.78
CA GLN A 320 -8.36 -1.28 -4.96
C GLN A 320 -9.75 -0.76 -4.59
N ASP A 321 -10.02 0.49 -4.96
CA ASP A 321 -11.31 1.12 -4.72
C ASP A 321 -12.35 0.66 -5.77
N PRO A 322 -13.67 0.78 -5.50
CA PRO A 322 -14.71 0.33 -6.43
C PRO A 322 -14.72 1.04 -7.80
N ASP A 323 -14.15 2.24 -7.88
CA ASP A 323 -13.99 2.96 -9.14
C ASP A 323 -12.80 2.46 -9.98
N GLY A 324 -12.06 1.47 -9.46
CA GLY A 324 -10.89 0.86 -10.06
C GLY A 324 -9.57 1.54 -9.68
N SER A 325 -9.60 2.64 -8.92
CA SER A 325 -8.39 3.30 -8.43
C SER A 325 -7.61 2.37 -7.52
N VAL A 326 -6.29 2.44 -7.59
CA VAL A 326 -5.40 1.52 -6.89
C VAL A 326 -4.61 2.31 -5.87
N VAL A 327 -4.56 1.82 -4.63
CA VAL A 327 -3.70 2.39 -3.59
C VAL A 327 -2.39 1.65 -3.63
N VAL A 328 -1.29 2.39 -3.80
CA VAL A 328 0.03 1.80 -4.01
C VAL A 328 1.02 2.43 -3.04
N GLN A 329 1.74 1.58 -2.31
CA GLN A 329 2.94 1.98 -1.60
C GLN A 329 4.15 1.80 -2.52
N TYR A 330 4.93 2.87 -2.68
CA TYR A 330 6.22 2.81 -3.35
C TYR A 330 7.35 2.83 -2.34
N THR A 331 8.41 2.09 -2.62
CA THR A 331 9.68 2.14 -1.90
C THR A 331 10.82 2.36 -2.88
N LEU A 332 11.54 3.45 -2.71
CA LEU A 332 12.74 3.80 -3.47
C LEU A 332 13.95 3.61 -2.56
N ASP A 333 14.80 2.64 -2.90
CA ASP A 333 16.10 2.48 -2.27
C ASP A 333 17.18 3.06 -3.18
N ASN A 334 17.75 4.20 -2.79
CA ASN A 334 18.79 4.86 -3.54
C ASN A 334 20.11 4.85 -2.78
N HIS A 335 21.17 4.44 -3.48
CA HIS A 335 22.54 4.49 -2.99
C HIS A 335 23.28 5.54 -3.82
N THR A 336 23.35 6.74 -3.28
CA THR A 336 24.03 7.85 -3.93
C THR A 336 25.53 7.71 -3.73
N SER A 337 26.21 7.20 -4.77
CA SER A 337 27.67 7.20 -4.87
C SER A 337 28.18 8.53 -5.45
N ASN A 338 29.49 8.77 -5.44
CA ASN A 338 30.07 9.97 -6.07
C ASN A 338 29.83 10.01 -7.57
N GLU A 339 29.74 8.86 -8.24
CA GLU A 339 29.36 8.78 -9.66
C GLU A 339 27.91 9.21 -9.88
N SER A 340 27.01 8.82 -8.98
CA SER A 340 25.59 9.19 -9.05
C SER A 340 25.37 10.65 -8.69
N PHE A 341 26.04 11.18 -7.67
CA PHE A 341 25.86 12.57 -7.24
C PHE A 341 26.55 13.55 -8.20
N LEU A 342 27.78 13.27 -8.64
CA LEU A 342 28.54 14.13 -9.56
C LEU A 342 28.21 13.90 -11.03
N HIS A 343 27.09 13.26 -11.35
CA HIS A 343 26.64 13.14 -12.73
C HIS A 343 26.50 14.54 -13.39
N PHE A 344 26.24 15.60 -12.59
CA PHE A 344 26.26 17.01 -13.03
C PHE A 344 27.62 17.59 -13.42
N VAL A 345 28.71 16.95 -13.02
CA VAL A 345 30.08 17.27 -13.45
C VAL A 345 30.51 16.35 -14.61
N GLY A 346 29.72 15.33 -14.95
CA GLY A 346 29.89 14.40 -16.07
C GLY A 346 30.28 12.98 -15.65
N TYR A 347 29.82 11.96 -16.38
CA TYR A 347 30.13 10.54 -16.14
C TYR A 347 31.57 10.19 -16.53
N TYR A 348 32.53 10.42 -15.64
CA TYR A 348 33.94 10.07 -15.87
C TYR A 348 34.40 8.91 -14.99
N ASP A 349 35.18 7.98 -15.57
CA ASP A 349 35.73 6.80 -14.87
C ASP A 349 36.61 7.14 -13.64
N TRP A 350 37.12 8.38 -13.54
CA TRP A 350 37.88 8.82 -12.37
C TRP A 350 37.00 9.10 -11.15
N LEU A 351 35.70 9.37 -11.33
CA LEU A 351 34.74 9.56 -10.24
C LEU A 351 34.44 8.26 -9.49
N LYS A 352 34.49 7.10 -10.18
CA LYS A 352 34.40 5.78 -9.52
C LYS A 352 35.52 5.57 -8.50
N LYS A 353 36.70 6.15 -8.73
CA LYS A 353 37.88 6.02 -7.87
C LYS A 353 37.84 6.92 -6.64
N THR A 354 36.88 7.84 -6.55
CA THR A 354 36.72 8.71 -5.38
C THR A 354 35.64 8.24 -4.41
N ASN A 355 34.87 7.19 -4.74
CA ASN A 355 33.89 6.60 -3.82
C ASN A 355 34.57 6.18 -2.50
N ARG A 356 34.01 6.65 -1.38
CA ARG A 356 34.47 6.32 -0.03
C ARG A 356 33.30 5.81 0.80
N GLU A 357 33.58 4.92 1.75
CA GLU A 357 32.57 4.42 2.68
C GLU A 357 32.33 5.39 3.84
N GLU A 358 33.31 6.24 4.19
CA GLU A 358 33.22 7.21 5.28
C GLU A 358 33.85 8.58 4.92
N GLY A 359 33.37 9.64 5.59
CA GLY A 359 33.90 11.00 5.48
C GLY A 359 33.31 11.84 4.34
N PRO A 360 33.96 12.97 3.97
CA PRO A 360 33.54 13.80 2.85
C PRO A 360 33.47 12.98 1.55
N PHE A 361 32.40 13.16 0.78
CA PHE A 361 32.12 12.42 -0.46
C PHE A 361 31.97 10.90 -0.24
N SER A 362 31.45 10.49 0.91
CA SER A 362 31.07 9.10 1.13
C SER A 362 29.69 8.80 0.56
N THR A 363 29.44 7.53 0.25
CA THR A 363 28.11 7.07 -0.16
C THR A 363 27.05 7.45 0.89
N VAL A 364 25.87 7.89 0.42
CA VAL A 364 24.69 8.12 1.26
C VAL A 364 23.58 7.19 0.79
N SER A 365 22.96 6.45 1.71
CA SER A 365 21.79 5.61 1.46
C SER A 365 20.51 6.35 1.83
N GLN A 366 19.51 6.24 0.98
CA GLN A 366 18.20 6.84 1.15
C GLN A 366 17.15 5.77 0.89
N THR A 367 16.23 5.59 1.82
CA THR A 367 15.02 4.80 1.58
C THR A 367 13.84 5.76 1.66
N ILE A 368 13.11 5.92 0.56
CA ILE A 368 11.92 6.78 0.48
C ILE A 368 10.70 5.88 0.33
N THR A 369 9.76 5.95 1.28
CA THR A 369 8.53 5.15 1.25
C THR A 369 7.31 6.03 1.35
N TRP A 370 6.43 5.96 0.37
CA TRP A 370 5.19 6.75 0.35
C TRP A 370 4.02 5.95 -0.17
N THR A 371 2.80 6.37 0.18
CA THR A 371 1.57 5.77 -0.31
C THR A 371 0.78 6.78 -1.12
N GLU A 372 0.36 6.40 -2.33
CA GLU A 372 -0.50 7.23 -3.16
C GLU A 372 -1.68 6.44 -3.72
N ARG A 373 -2.79 7.15 -3.91
CA ARG A 373 -3.95 6.64 -4.64
C ARG A 373 -3.79 7.05 -6.09
N SER A 374 -3.63 6.05 -6.96
CA SER A 374 -3.54 6.24 -8.39
C SER A 374 -4.91 5.99 -9.04
N PRO A 375 -5.49 6.96 -9.76
CA PRO A 375 -6.79 6.78 -10.41
C PRO A 375 -6.81 5.56 -11.33
N ALA A 376 -7.98 4.96 -11.53
CA ALA A 376 -8.15 3.98 -12.60
C ALA A 376 -7.70 4.62 -13.93
N GLY A 377 -6.68 4.06 -14.57
CA GLY A 377 -6.14 4.61 -15.81
C GLY A 377 -7.26 4.89 -16.82
N THR A 378 -7.28 6.08 -17.40
CA THR A 378 -8.18 6.38 -18.53
C THR A 378 -7.86 5.40 -19.66
N LYS A 379 -8.85 4.57 -20.01
CA LYS A 379 -8.78 3.63 -21.13
C LYS A 379 -8.42 4.31 -22.44
#